data_AF-A0A920IBY6-F1
#
_entry.id   AF-A0A920IBY6-F1
#
_cell.length_a   1.000
_cell.length_b   1.000
_cell.length_c   1.000
_cell.angle_alpha   90.00
_cell.angle_beta   90.00
_cell.angle_gamma   90.00
#
_symmetry.space_group_name_H-M   'P 1'
#
loop_
_entity.id
_entity.type
_entity.pdbx_description
1 polymer ?
#
loop_
_entity_poly.entity_id
_entity_poly.type
_entity_poly.pdbx_seq_one_letter_code
_entity_poly.pdbx_strand_id
1 'polypeptide(L)'
;MLLTGQSINMISLFALIMMLGIIVDDSIVVAEHIEYQSELGKSPSEAAYAGAIRMLGPVTAASLTTIAGFAPVFLISGVIGQVIEAIPLVVISVIIASLFECFFVLPGHIKMALIEDAKNSRKRINLNKYLEIFKRKSIFKFFNDVY
;
A
#
# COMPACT_ATOMS: atom_id res chain seq x y z
N MET A 1 -5.98 -22.42 4.43
CA MET A 1 -7.36 -22.95 4.59
C MET A 1 -7.59 -24.21 3.78
N LEU A 2 -7.47 -24.19 2.43
CA LEU A 2 -7.69 -25.40 1.63
C LEU A 2 -6.67 -26.52 1.92
N LEU A 3 -5.39 -26.15 2.07
CA LEU A 3 -4.30 -27.08 2.41
C LEU A 3 -4.39 -27.64 3.84
N THR A 4 -5.15 -26.98 4.72
CA THR A 4 -5.32 -27.36 6.13
C THR A 4 -6.69 -27.98 6.41
N GLY A 5 -7.50 -28.25 5.37
CA GLY A 5 -8.83 -28.84 5.51
C GLY A 5 -9.89 -27.96 6.18
N GLN A 6 -9.62 -26.66 6.33
CA GLN A 6 -10.52 -25.70 6.99
C GLN A 6 -11.50 -25.07 6.00
N SER A 7 -12.77 -24.95 6.39
CA SER A 7 -13.83 -24.32 5.60
C SER A 7 -14.04 -22.85 5.99
N ILE A 8 -14.72 -22.09 5.12
CA ILE A 8 -15.19 -20.75 5.48
C ILE A 8 -16.41 -20.90 6.40
N ASN A 9 -16.25 -20.47 7.64
CA ASN A 9 -17.28 -20.39 8.67
C ASN A 9 -17.31 -18.99 9.32
N MET A 10 -18.30 -18.74 10.17
CA MET A 10 -18.48 -17.44 10.83
C MET A 10 -17.24 -16.96 11.60
N ILE A 11 -16.49 -17.88 12.23
CA ILE A 11 -15.29 -17.55 13.00
C ILE A 11 -14.12 -17.20 12.08
N SER A 12 -13.93 -17.96 10.99
CA SER A 12 -12.92 -17.64 9.99
C SER A 12 -13.18 -16.32 9.28
N LEU A 13 -14.45 -15.98 9.00
CA LEU A 13 -14.84 -14.69 8.46
C LEU A 13 -14.59 -13.56 9.46
N PHE A 14 -14.89 -13.79 10.74
CA PHE A 14 -14.56 -12.85 11.80
C PHE A 14 -13.04 -12.61 11.89
N ALA A 15 -12.23 -13.68 11.80
CA ALA A 15 -10.78 -13.58 11.75
C ALA A 15 -10.28 -12.80 10.52
N LEU A 16 -10.89 -13.01 9.34
CA LEU A 16 -10.56 -12.23 8.14
C LEU A 16 -10.86 -10.73 8.32
N ILE A 17 -12.01 -10.39 8.90
CA ILE A 17 -12.38 -8.99 9.18
C ILE A 17 -11.42 -8.37 10.20
N MET A 18 -11.10 -9.07 11.30
CA MET A 18 -10.13 -8.60 12.29
C MET A 18 -8.77 -8.32 11.64
N MET A 19 -8.35 -9.16 10.70
CA MET A 19 -7.06 -8.99 10.02
C MET A 19 -7.01 -7.86 9.01
N LEU A 20 -8.15 -7.36 8.54
CA LEU A 20 -8.19 -6.33 7.51
C LEU A 20 -7.40 -5.08 7.91
N GLY A 21 -7.47 -4.67 9.18
CA GLY A 21 -6.69 -3.53 9.71
C GLY A 21 -5.19 -3.75 9.63
N ILE A 22 -4.72 -4.95 10.00
CA ILE A 22 -3.28 -5.26 10.00
C ILE A 22 -2.72 -5.29 8.58
N ILE A 23 -3.45 -5.85 7.61
CA ILE A 23 -3.02 -5.91 6.21
C ILE A 23 -2.85 -4.50 5.63
N VAL A 24 -3.83 -3.61 5.86
CA VAL A 24 -3.77 -2.27 5.27
C VAL A 24 -2.68 -1.42 5.90
N ASP A 25 -2.42 -1.58 7.21
CA ASP A 25 -1.37 -0.86 7.91
C ASP A 25 0.01 -1.20 7.32
N ASP A 26 0.30 -2.48 7.07
CA ASP A 26 1.56 -2.94 6.46
C ASP A 26 1.77 -2.29 5.08
N SER A 27 0.74 -2.28 4.22
CA SER A 27 0.81 -1.67 2.88
C SER A 27 0.96 -0.15 2.94
N ILE A 28 0.25 0.53 3.83
CA ILE A 28 0.31 2.00 3.96
C ILE A 28 1.72 2.45 4.34
N VAL A 29 2.35 1.81 5.32
CA VAL A 29 3.70 2.20 5.78
C VAL A 29 4.74 2.04 4.68
N VAL A 30 4.66 0.95 3.88
CA VAL A 30 5.56 0.75 2.73
C VAL A 30 5.30 1.81 1.65
N ALA A 31 4.03 2.09 1.36
CA ALA A 31 3.64 3.06 0.35
C ALA A 31 4.11 4.48 0.68
N GLU A 32 3.86 4.92 1.90
CA GLU A 32 4.27 6.24 2.40
C GLU A 32 5.80 6.38 2.36
N HIS A 33 6.54 5.32 2.67
CA HIS A 33 7.99 5.40 2.57
C HIS A 33 8.48 5.48 1.12
N ILE A 34 7.85 4.79 0.18
CA ILE A 34 8.16 4.91 -1.26
C ILE A 34 7.89 6.34 -1.74
N GLU A 35 6.76 6.91 -1.36
CA GLU A 35 6.40 8.30 -1.69
C GLU A 35 7.43 9.28 -1.10
N TYR A 36 7.78 9.14 0.18
CA TYR A 36 8.83 9.93 0.81
C TYR A 36 10.18 9.85 0.07
N GLN A 37 10.57 8.66 -0.40
CA GLN A 37 11.80 8.51 -1.20
C GLN A 37 11.70 9.21 -2.56
N SER A 38 10.52 9.25 -3.17
CA SER A 38 10.25 9.99 -4.41
C SER A 38 10.32 11.50 -4.18
N GLU A 39 9.80 12.01 -3.06
CA GLU A 39 9.88 13.42 -2.68
C GLU A 39 11.33 13.90 -2.47
N LEU A 40 12.21 13.01 -2.03
CA LEU A 40 13.66 13.27 -1.96
C LEU A 40 14.35 13.34 -3.33
N GLY A 41 13.60 13.23 -4.44
CA GLY A 41 14.07 13.38 -5.80
C GLY A 41 14.61 12.10 -6.45
N LYS A 42 14.41 10.93 -5.84
CA LYS A 42 14.77 9.65 -6.45
C LYS A 42 13.87 9.34 -7.64
N SER A 43 14.40 8.60 -8.62
CA SER A 43 13.55 8.10 -9.71
C SER A 43 12.48 7.15 -9.17
N PRO A 44 11.31 7.01 -9.81
CA PRO A 44 10.24 6.12 -9.34
C PRO A 44 10.69 4.68 -9.07
N SER A 45 11.60 4.15 -9.89
CA SER A 45 12.18 2.81 -9.70
C SER A 45 13.06 2.71 -8.46
N GLU A 46 13.90 3.71 -8.22
CA GLU A 46 14.79 3.76 -7.06
C GLU A 46 14.02 4.01 -5.77
N ALA A 47 12.98 4.85 -5.82
CA ALA A 47 12.10 5.12 -4.70
C ALA A 47 11.36 3.85 -4.27
N ALA A 48 10.77 3.12 -5.21
CA ALA A 48 10.09 1.84 -4.97
C ALA A 48 11.02 0.80 -4.33
N TYR A 49 12.23 0.63 -4.87
CA TYR A 49 13.22 -0.31 -4.35
C TYR A 49 13.70 0.10 -2.93
N ALA A 50 14.08 1.36 -2.74
CA ALA A 50 14.60 1.85 -1.47
C ALA A 50 13.55 1.80 -0.36
N GLY A 51 12.30 2.18 -0.67
CA GLY A 51 11.18 2.11 0.27
C GLY A 51 10.90 0.68 0.71
N ALA A 52 10.78 -0.25 -0.24
CA ALA A 52 10.52 -1.66 0.05
C ALA A 52 11.63 -2.28 0.92
N ILE A 53 12.91 -2.12 0.54
CA ILE A 53 14.04 -2.70 1.29
C ILE A 53 14.16 -2.11 2.70
N ARG A 54 13.95 -0.80 2.86
CA ARG A 54 14.03 -0.17 4.18
C ARG A 54 12.91 -0.64 5.11
N MET A 55 11.72 -0.88 4.57
CA MET A 55 10.55 -1.29 5.35
C MET A 55 10.47 -2.79 5.64
N LEU A 56 11.32 -3.63 5.01
CA LEU A 56 11.41 -5.07 5.32
C LEU A 56 11.53 -5.35 6.82
N GLY A 57 12.46 -4.67 7.49
CA GLY A 57 12.71 -4.86 8.93
C GLY A 57 11.49 -4.54 9.80
N PRO A 58 11.00 -3.28 9.82
CA PRO A 58 9.90 -2.88 10.71
C PRO A 58 8.60 -3.65 10.44
N VAL A 59 8.21 -3.82 9.17
CA VAL A 59 6.97 -4.53 8.81
C VAL A 59 7.05 -6.00 9.20
N THR A 60 8.15 -6.70 8.86
CA THR A 60 8.30 -8.12 9.24
C THR A 60 8.30 -8.29 10.76
N ALA A 61 8.89 -7.36 11.52
CA ALA A 61 8.88 -7.42 12.98
C ALA A 61 7.47 -7.23 13.56
N ALA A 62 6.68 -6.30 13.00
CA ALA A 62 5.29 -6.09 13.37
C ALA A 62 4.44 -7.34 13.06
N SER A 63 4.56 -7.89 11.86
CA SER A 63 3.87 -9.12 11.45
C SER A 63 4.22 -10.31 12.35
N LEU A 64 5.50 -10.50 12.69
CA LEU A 64 5.96 -11.56 13.62
C LEU A 64 5.39 -11.37 15.03
N THR A 65 5.27 -10.12 15.50
CA THR A 65 4.66 -9.81 16.79
C THR A 65 3.19 -10.23 16.82
N THR A 66 2.45 -9.97 15.73
CA THR A 66 1.06 -10.44 15.59
C THR A 66 0.99 -11.96 15.63
N ILE A 67 1.85 -12.66 14.87
CA ILE A 67 1.91 -14.14 14.89
C ILE A 67 2.17 -14.63 16.33
N ALA A 68 3.12 -14.03 17.04
CA ALA A 68 3.45 -14.39 18.42
C ALA A 68 2.28 -14.13 19.38
N GLY A 69 1.49 -13.07 19.17
CA GLY A 69 0.29 -12.77 19.95
C GLY A 69 -0.82 -13.80 19.78
N PHE A 70 -0.95 -14.39 18.59
CA PHE A 70 -1.95 -15.43 18.29
C PHE A 70 -1.44 -16.86 18.49
N ALA A 71 -0.12 -17.07 18.59
CA ALA A 71 0.47 -18.40 18.78
C ALA A 71 -0.06 -19.18 20.00
N PRO A 72 -0.33 -18.57 21.18
CA PRO A 72 -0.85 -19.29 22.34
C PRO A 72 -2.22 -19.93 22.11
N VAL A 73 -3.00 -19.45 21.13
CA VAL A 73 -4.33 -20.01 20.81
C VAL A 73 -4.23 -21.46 20.36
N PHE A 74 -3.12 -21.86 19.70
CA PHE A 74 -2.89 -23.25 19.31
C PHE A 74 -2.70 -24.20 20.51
N LEU A 75 -2.39 -23.69 21.70
CA LEU A 75 -2.23 -24.50 22.90
C LEU A 75 -3.57 -24.84 23.56
N ILE A 76 -4.66 -24.21 23.14
CA ILE A 76 -5.99 -24.41 23.71
C ILE A 76 -6.59 -25.71 23.15
N SER A 77 -6.76 -26.70 24.01
CA SER A 77 -7.32 -28.00 23.67
C SER A 77 -8.82 -28.11 23.98
N GLY A 78 -9.47 -29.13 23.41
CA GLY A 78 -10.90 -29.43 23.62
C GLY A 78 -11.80 -28.83 22.55
N VAL A 79 -13.12 -28.89 22.79
CA VAL A 79 -14.15 -28.44 21.82
C VAL A 79 -13.98 -26.95 21.50
N ILE A 80 -13.72 -26.12 22.52
CA ILE A 80 -13.48 -24.69 22.33
C ILE A 80 -12.24 -24.45 21.47
N GLY A 81 -11.15 -25.20 21.70
CA GLY A 81 -9.92 -25.14 20.92
C GLY A 81 -10.16 -25.35 19.43
N GLN A 82 -10.87 -26.42 19.07
CA GLN A 82 -11.18 -26.75 17.66
C GLN A 82 -11.99 -25.64 16.95
N VAL A 83 -12.84 -24.95 17.72
CA VAL A 83 -13.68 -23.86 17.21
C VAL A 83 -12.86 -22.59 16.97
N ILE A 84 -11.93 -22.26 17.88
CA ILE A 84 -11.13 -21.01 17.79
C ILE A 84 -9.82 -21.17 17.02
N GLU A 85 -9.37 -22.40 16.75
CA GLU A 85 -8.15 -22.70 15.96
C GLU A 85 -8.19 -22.07 14.55
N ALA A 86 -9.40 -21.87 14.00
CA ALA A 86 -9.59 -21.17 12.74
C ALA A 86 -9.03 -19.73 12.76
N ILE A 87 -9.02 -19.05 13.91
CA ILE A 87 -8.55 -17.68 14.05
C ILE A 87 -7.04 -17.56 13.75
N PRO A 88 -6.13 -18.19 14.51
CA PRO A 88 -4.69 -18.06 14.27
C PRO A 88 -4.28 -18.61 12.89
N LEU A 89 -4.97 -19.63 12.37
CA LEU A 89 -4.74 -20.13 11.01
C LEU A 89 -5.03 -19.08 9.93
N VAL A 90 -6.16 -18.36 10.05
CA VAL A 90 -6.49 -17.27 9.14
C VAL A 90 -5.50 -16.12 9.30
N VAL A 91 -5.20 -15.70 10.54
CA VAL A 91 -4.24 -14.63 10.84
C VAL A 91 -2.89 -14.89 10.17
N ILE A 92 -2.30 -16.07 10.40
CA ILE A 92 -1.00 -16.42 9.83
C ILE A 92 -1.06 -16.47 8.30
N SER A 93 -2.10 -17.09 7.73
CA SER A 93 -2.27 -17.17 6.28
C SER A 93 -2.32 -15.78 5.63
N VAL A 94 -3.04 -14.86 6.27
CA VAL A 94 -3.23 -13.48 5.80
C VAL A 94 -1.94 -12.67 5.94
N ILE A 95 -1.22 -12.80 7.05
CA ILE A 95 0.07 -12.12 7.26
C ILE A 95 1.07 -12.52 6.18
N ILE A 96 1.17 -13.82 5.87
CA ILE A 96 2.07 -14.30 4.81
C ILE A 96 1.68 -13.69 3.45
N ALA A 97 0.38 -13.66 3.14
CA ALA A 97 -0.13 -13.05 1.90
C ALA A 97 0.13 -11.53 1.86
N SER A 98 -0.06 -10.82 2.97
CA SER A 98 0.19 -9.38 3.10
C SER A 98 1.67 -9.03 2.93
N LEU A 99 2.57 -9.76 3.59
CA LEU A 99 4.02 -9.59 3.41
C LEU A 99 4.43 -9.80 1.94
N PHE A 100 3.86 -10.81 1.28
CA PHE A 100 4.10 -11.02 -0.14
C PHE A 100 3.58 -9.85 -1.00
N GLU A 101 2.36 -9.38 -0.75
CA GLU A 101 1.77 -8.25 -1.48
C GLU A 101 2.61 -6.97 -1.30
N CYS A 102 2.94 -6.62 -0.06
CA CYS A 102 3.64 -5.38 0.31
C CYS A 102 5.03 -5.26 -0.32
N PHE A 103 5.76 -6.37 -0.45
CA PHE A 103 7.15 -6.33 -0.94
C PHE A 103 7.31 -6.67 -2.41
N PHE A 104 6.36 -7.41 -3.00
CA PHE A 104 6.46 -7.82 -4.41
C PHE A 104 5.51 -7.07 -5.34
N VAL A 105 4.27 -6.83 -4.89
CA VAL A 105 3.20 -6.31 -5.74
C VAL A 105 3.07 -4.79 -5.58
N LEU A 106 2.97 -4.32 -4.34
CA LEU A 106 2.77 -2.92 -4.01
C LEU A 106 3.84 -1.97 -4.57
N PRO A 107 5.16 -2.27 -4.50
CA PRO A 107 6.18 -1.34 -5.00
C PRO A 107 6.07 -1.16 -6.52
N GLY A 108 5.61 -2.20 -7.24
CA GLY A 108 5.34 -2.13 -8.67
C GLY A 108 4.18 -1.19 -9.00
N HIS A 109 3.08 -1.28 -8.26
CA HIS A 109 1.91 -0.41 -8.43
C HIS A 109 2.26 1.06 -8.15
N ILE A 110 2.96 1.33 -7.04
CA ILE A 110 3.30 2.70 -6.66
C ILE A 110 4.30 3.30 -7.65
N LYS A 111 5.28 2.52 -8.12
CA LYS A 111 6.18 2.98 -9.19
C LYS A 111 5.40 3.47 -10.41
N MET A 112 4.38 2.72 -10.84
CA MET A 112 3.56 3.09 -11.98
C MET A 112 2.75 4.37 -11.70
N ALA A 113 2.15 4.46 -10.50
CA ALA A 113 1.44 5.66 -10.06
C ALA A 113 2.35 6.90 -10.07
N LEU A 114 3.56 6.80 -9.53
CA LEU A 114 4.55 7.89 -9.53
C LEU A 114 4.95 8.33 -10.95
N ILE A 115 5.09 7.40 -11.90
CA ILE A 115 5.37 7.72 -13.30
C ILE A 115 4.21 8.49 -13.94
N GLU A 116 2.97 8.05 -13.67
CA GLU A 116 1.76 8.71 -14.15
C GLU A 116 1.64 10.13 -13.58
N ASP A 117 1.90 10.30 -12.28
CA ASP A 117 1.87 11.61 -11.61
C ASP A 117 2.94 12.56 -12.14
N ALA A 118 4.15 12.08 -12.40
CA ALA A 118 5.21 12.87 -13.02
C ALA A 118 4.81 13.33 -14.43
N LYS A 119 4.17 12.47 -15.22
CA LYS A 119 3.68 12.77 -16.57
C LYS A 119 2.55 13.80 -16.54
N ASN A 120 1.59 13.63 -15.62
CA ASN A 120 0.46 14.53 -15.45
C ASN A 120 0.89 15.92 -14.97
N SER A 121 1.83 15.99 -14.03
CA SER A 121 2.44 17.23 -13.55
C SER A 121 3.12 17.99 -14.69
N ARG A 122 3.91 17.31 -15.52
CA ARG A 122 4.58 17.91 -16.68
C ARG A 122 3.60 18.41 -17.74
N LYS A 123 2.50 17.70 -17.98
CA LYS A 123 1.41 18.12 -18.88
C LYS A 123 0.72 19.39 -18.37
N ARG A 124 0.42 19.47 -17.07
CA ARG A 124 -0.18 20.67 -16.43
C ARG A 124 0.73 21.89 -16.54
N ILE A 125 2.03 21.74 -16.29
CA ILE A 125 3.01 22.83 -16.41
C ILE A 125 3.06 23.35 -17.86
N ASN A 126 3.12 22.46 -18.85
CA ASN A 126 3.11 22.86 -20.25
C ASN A 126 1.81 23.58 -20.63
N LEU A 127 0.65 23.06 -20.21
CA LEU A 127 -0.64 23.69 -20.46
C LEU A 127 -0.72 25.10 -19.84
N ASN A 128 -0.30 25.26 -18.59
CA ASN A 128 -0.27 26.57 -17.93
C ASN A 128 0.63 27.55 -18.69
N LYS A 129 1.79 27.10 -19.17
CA LYS A 129 2.68 27.94 -20.00
C LYS A 129 2.00 28.38 -21.30
N TYR A 130 1.23 27.50 -21.96
CA TYR A 130 0.45 27.87 -23.14
C TYR A 130 -0.68 28.86 -22.83
N LEU A 131 -1.42 28.63 -21.74
CA LEU A 131 -2.50 29.50 -21.30
C LEU A 131 -1.99 30.90 -20.94
N GLU A 132 -0.83 31.00 -20.28
CA GLU A 132 -0.17 32.28 -19.98
C GLU A 132 0.23 33.04 -21.25
N ILE A 133 0.83 32.35 -22.23
CA ILE A 133 1.20 32.97 -23.52
C ILE A 133 -0.05 33.46 -24.27
N PHE A 134 -1.12 32.66 -24.28
CA PHE A 134 -2.38 33.02 -24.94
C PHE A 134 -3.07 34.21 -24.25
N LYS A 135 -3.19 34.19 -22.92
CA LYS A 135 -3.71 35.31 -22.13
C LYS A 135 -2.95 36.59 -22.43
N ARG A 136 -1.60 36.54 -22.40
CA ARG A 136 -0.76 37.70 -22.68
C ARG A 136 -1.02 38.28 -24.08
N LYS A 137 -1.15 37.43 -25.09
CA LYS A 137 -1.40 37.87 -26.48
C LYS A 137 -2.82 38.44 -26.67
N SER A 138 -3.82 37.86 -26.01
CA SER A 138 -5.21 38.35 -26.07
C SER A 138 -5.40 39.68 -25.34
N ILE A 139 -4.75 39.85 -24.18
CA ILE A 139 -4.79 41.11 -23.41
C ILE A 139 -4.11 42.23 -24.20
N PHE A 140 -2.96 41.95 -24.83
CA PHE A 140 -2.27 42.95 -25.65
C PHE A 140 -3.11 43.42 -26.82
N LYS A 141 -3.83 42.50 -27.49
CA LYS A 141 -4.75 42.84 -28.57
C LYS A 141 -5.92 43.69 -28.07
N PHE A 142 -6.51 43.33 -26.91
CA PHE A 142 -7.60 44.09 -26.31
C PHE A 142 -7.20 45.54 -25.96
N PHE A 143 -6.00 45.73 -25.38
CA PHE A 143 -5.50 47.09 -25.09
C PHE A 143 -5.21 47.90 -26.35
N ASN A 144 -4.75 47.26 -27.41
CA ASN A 144 -4.39 47.92 -28.67
C ASN A 144 -5.60 48.19 -29.59
N ASP A 145 -6.76 47.59 -29.30
CA ASP A 145 -8.04 47.89 -29.97
C ASP A 145 -8.86 48.94 -29.19
N VAL A 146 -8.48 49.31 -27.95
CA VAL A 146 -9.21 50.24 -27.05
C VAL A 146 -8.55 51.63 -26.93
N TYR A 147 -7.29 51.78 -27.35
CA TYR A 147 -6.57 53.06 -27.48
C TYR A 147 -6.22 53.32 -28.94
#